data_AF-A0A1R3TMP3-F1
#
_entry.id   AF-A0A1R3TMP3-F1
#
_cell.length_a   1.000
_cell.length_b   1.000
_cell.length_c   1.000
_cell.angle_alpha   90.00
_cell.angle_beta   90.00
_cell.angle_gamma   90.00
#
_symmetry.space_group_name_H-M   'P 1'
#
loop_
_entity.id
_entity.type
_entity.pdbx_description
1 polymer ?
#
loop_
_entity_poly.entity_id
_entity_poly.type
_entity_poly.pdbx_seq_one_letter_code
_entity_poly.pdbx_strand_id
1 'polypeptide(L)'
;MSLVVIDVAICANSNICVQKHWVPKSCAPFREAAELLYNGPWVAERLASVKGVFGTNATAFDPTVRSIISGATQSSSVDAFEGFTGWKRFARRHWLSGKKPMC
;
A
#
# COMPACT_ATOMS: atom_id res chain seq x y z
N MET A 1 -26.94 8.59 -41.10
CA MET A 1 -26.93 7.28 -40.41
C MET A 1 -25.76 6.42 -40.89
N SER A 2 -24.50 6.89 -40.73
CA SER A 2 -23.30 6.08 -41.10
C SER A 2 -22.02 6.46 -40.34
N LEU A 3 -22.07 7.30 -39.30
CA LEU A 3 -20.87 7.78 -38.61
C LEU A 3 -20.43 6.92 -37.40
N VAL A 4 -21.16 5.86 -37.03
CA VAL A 4 -20.84 5.02 -35.86
C VAL A 4 -19.99 3.79 -36.22
N VAL A 5 -19.81 3.48 -37.50
CA VAL A 5 -19.12 2.24 -37.94
C VAL A 5 -17.60 2.43 -38.11
N ILE A 6 -17.10 3.67 -38.11
CA ILE A 6 -15.68 3.96 -38.37
C ILE A 6 -14.82 3.81 -37.09
N ASP A 7 -15.34 4.14 -35.90
CA ASP A 7 -14.55 4.09 -34.65
C ASP A 7 -14.17 2.67 -34.20
N VAL A 8 -15.03 1.67 -34.42
CA VAL A 8 -14.71 0.27 -34.08
C VAL A 8 -13.61 -0.30 -34.98
N ALA A 9 -13.58 0.10 -36.25
CA ALA A 9 -12.57 -0.36 -37.21
C ALA A 9 -11.20 0.32 -36.98
N ILE A 10 -11.16 1.57 -36.52
CA ILE A 10 -9.90 2.24 -36.16
C ILE A 10 -9.26 1.56 -34.95
N CYS A 11 -10.05 1.18 -33.94
CA CYS A 11 -9.53 0.42 -32.79
C CYS A 11 -9.03 -0.99 -33.15
N ALA A 12 -9.60 -1.64 -34.18
CA ALA A 12 -9.16 -2.98 -34.60
C ALA A 12 -7.91 -2.96 -35.51
N ASN A 13 -7.71 -1.90 -36.30
CA ASN A 13 -6.63 -1.82 -37.29
C ASN A 13 -5.43 -0.95 -36.85
N SER A 14 -5.60 -0.11 -35.82
CA SER A 14 -4.49 0.58 -35.20
C SER A 14 -4.13 -0.16 -33.90
N ASN A 15 -2.91 -0.69 -33.82
CA ASN A 15 -2.32 -1.27 -32.60
C ASN A 15 -2.30 -0.29 -31.39
N ILE A 16 -2.95 0.87 -31.48
CA ILE A 16 -2.84 2.01 -30.58
C ILE A 16 -3.43 1.73 -29.18
N CYS A 17 -4.39 0.81 -29.07
CA CYS A 17 -4.97 0.41 -27.78
C CYS A 17 -4.23 -0.73 -27.06
N VAL A 18 -3.25 -1.37 -27.71
CA VAL A 18 -2.54 -2.56 -27.17
C VAL A 18 -1.07 -2.29 -26.86
N GLN A 19 -0.53 -1.13 -27.25
CA GLN A 19 0.88 -0.78 -27.00
C GLN A 19 1.07 -0.24 -25.58
N LYS A 20 0.70 -1.04 -24.57
CA LYS A 20 1.22 -0.88 -23.22
C LYS A 20 2.57 -1.58 -23.18
N HIS A 21 3.64 -0.83 -23.45
CA HIS A 21 4.99 -1.37 -23.39
C HIS A 21 5.28 -1.89 -21.97
N TRP A 22 5.40 -3.21 -21.83
CA TRP A 22 5.72 -3.85 -20.56
C TRP A 22 7.17 -3.57 -20.19
N VAL A 23 7.37 -2.75 -19.16
CA VAL A 23 8.70 -2.54 -18.60
C VAL A 23 8.85 -3.45 -17.38
N PRO A 24 9.70 -4.50 -17.44
CA PRO A 24 10.01 -5.27 -16.26
C PRO A 24 10.71 -4.35 -15.24
N LYS A 25 10.09 -4.18 -14.07
CA LYS A 25 10.63 -3.42 -12.95
C LYS A 25 10.76 -4.33 -11.74
N SER A 26 11.80 -4.11 -10.94
CA SER A 26 11.96 -4.83 -9.67
C SER A 26 10.93 -4.32 -8.65
N CYS A 27 10.21 -5.26 -8.03
CA CYS A 27 9.30 -4.95 -6.92
C CYS A 27 10.03 -4.77 -5.56
N ALA A 28 11.37 -4.84 -5.53
CA ALA A 28 12.16 -4.75 -4.31
C ALA A 28 11.81 -3.57 -3.39
N PRO A 29 11.71 -2.30 -3.85
CA PRO A 29 11.38 -1.20 -2.95
C PRO A 29 9.93 -1.27 -2.45
N PHE A 30 9.02 -1.84 -3.22
CA PHE A 30 7.63 -2.03 -2.77
C PHE A 30 7.55 -3.10 -1.67
N ARG A 31 8.37 -4.15 -1.76
CA ARG A 31 8.50 -5.15 -0.70
C ARG A 31 9.10 -4.54 0.57
N GLU A 32 10.17 -3.76 0.46
CA GLU A 32 10.78 -3.06 1.60
C GLU A 32 9.78 -2.07 2.25
N ALA A 33 8.98 -1.36 1.44
CA ALA A 33 7.89 -0.52 1.95
C ALA A 33 6.80 -1.34 2.67
N ALA A 34 6.44 -2.52 2.14
CA ALA A 34 5.46 -3.40 2.76
C ALA A 34 5.98 -3.96 4.09
N GLU A 35 7.26 -4.30 4.20
CA GLU A 35 7.89 -4.72 5.45
C GLU A 35 7.80 -3.63 6.52
N LEU A 36 8.05 -2.36 6.16
CA LEU A 36 7.83 -1.24 7.08
C LEU A 36 6.38 -1.16 7.53
N LEU A 37 5.40 -1.35 6.63
CA LEU A 37 3.98 -1.27 6.98
C LEU A 37 3.51 -2.42 7.90
N TYR A 38 3.90 -3.66 7.59
CA TYR A 38 3.39 -4.85 8.28
C TYR A 38 4.17 -5.21 9.54
N ASN A 39 5.48 -4.99 9.56
CA ASN A 39 6.33 -5.26 10.73
C ASN A 39 6.60 -4.00 11.57
N GLY A 40 6.07 -2.85 11.16
CA GLY A 40 6.23 -1.59 11.88
C GLY A 40 5.04 -1.23 12.79
N PRO A 41 5.12 -0.07 13.45
CA PRO A 41 4.15 0.39 14.45
C PRO A 41 2.76 0.75 13.90
N TRP A 42 2.54 0.69 12.58
CA TRP A 42 1.29 1.13 11.94
C TRP A 42 0.07 0.26 12.27
N VAL A 43 0.26 -0.96 12.79
CA VAL A 43 -0.86 -1.78 13.30
C VAL A 43 -1.58 -1.06 14.46
N ALA A 44 -0.88 -0.19 15.20
CA ALA A 44 -1.47 0.63 16.26
C ALA A 44 -2.55 1.60 15.77
N GLU A 45 -2.50 2.03 14.51
CA GLU A 45 -3.55 2.87 13.91
C GLU A 45 -4.89 2.13 13.82
N ARG A 46 -4.84 0.83 13.54
CA ARG A 46 -6.03 -0.04 13.52
C ARG A 46 -6.63 -0.15 14.92
N LEU A 47 -5.80 -0.42 15.92
CA LEU A 47 -6.23 -0.47 17.31
C LEU A 47 -6.82 0.87 17.77
N ALA A 48 -6.18 1.99 17.44
CA ALA A 48 -6.65 3.33 17.80
C ALA A 48 -8.08 3.60 17.29
N SER A 49 -8.40 3.10 16.10
CA SER A 49 -9.73 3.24 15.48
C SER A 49 -10.83 2.44 16.19
N VAL A 50 -10.49 1.30 16.80
CA VAL A 50 -11.47 0.37 17.40
C VAL A 50 -11.33 0.19 18.91
N LYS A 51 -10.46 0.97 19.57
CA LYS A 51 -10.06 0.78 20.98
C LYS A 51 -11.22 0.62 21.98
N GLY A 52 -12.34 1.31 21.75
CA GLY A 52 -13.52 1.23 22.63
C GLY A 52 -14.17 -0.16 22.59
N VAL A 53 -14.50 -0.65 21.39
CA VAL A 53 -15.08 -2.00 21.21
C VAL A 53 -14.05 -3.08 21.53
N PHE A 54 -12.78 -2.86 21.18
CA PHE A 54 -11.71 -3.81 21.45
C PHE A 54 -11.47 -4.01 22.96
N GLY A 55 -11.55 -2.94 23.77
CA GLY A 55 -11.41 -3.03 25.22
C GLY A 55 -12.62 -3.63 25.95
N THR A 56 -13.82 -3.55 25.36
CA THR A 56 -15.07 -3.99 25.99
C THR A 56 -15.56 -5.35 25.48
N ASN A 57 -15.36 -5.67 24.20
CA ASN A 57 -15.80 -6.91 23.56
C ASN A 57 -14.87 -7.32 22.40
N ALA A 58 -13.64 -7.71 22.72
CA ALA A 58 -12.69 -8.20 21.72
C ALA A 58 -13.15 -9.47 20.98
N THR A 59 -14.06 -10.28 21.56
CA THR A 59 -14.56 -11.51 20.93
C THR A 59 -15.51 -11.27 19.75
N ALA A 60 -15.99 -10.04 19.56
CA ALA A 60 -16.77 -9.66 18.38
C ALA A 60 -15.93 -9.60 17.09
N PHE A 61 -14.60 -9.57 17.21
CA PHE A 61 -13.70 -9.58 16.06
C PHE A 61 -13.42 -11.01 15.60
N ASP A 62 -13.24 -11.16 14.29
CA ASP A 62 -12.67 -12.39 13.72
C ASP A 62 -11.36 -12.77 14.45
N PRO A 63 -11.14 -14.05 14.78
CA PRO A 63 -9.98 -14.48 15.56
C PRO A 63 -8.63 -14.07 14.96
N THR A 64 -8.48 -14.09 13.63
CA THR A 64 -7.25 -13.68 12.94
C THR A 64 -7.07 -12.17 13.03
N VAL A 65 -8.12 -11.39 12.78
CA VAL A 65 -8.07 -9.93 12.90
C VAL A 65 -7.76 -9.50 14.34
N ARG A 66 -8.41 -10.14 15.31
CA ARG A 66 -8.17 -9.92 16.73
C ARG A 66 -6.70 -10.16 17.07
N SER A 67 -6.11 -11.27 16.61
CA SER A 67 -4.70 -11.57 16.85
C SER A 67 -3.76 -10.50 16.31
N ILE A 68 -4.04 -9.96 15.12
CA ILE A 68 -3.23 -8.90 14.51
C ILE A 68 -3.33 -7.61 15.33
N ILE A 69 -4.55 -7.18 15.67
CA ILE A 69 -4.79 -5.93 16.42
C ILE A 69 -4.26 -6.04 17.86
N SER A 70 -4.37 -7.21 18.50
CA SER A 70 -3.79 -7.47 19.82
C SER A 70 -2.28 -7.23 19.86
N GLY A 71 -1.55 -7.56 18.79
CA GLY A 71 -0.10 -7.29 18.70
C GLY A 71 0.25 -5.81 18.85
N ALA A 72 -0.65 -4.91 18.45
CA ALA A 72 -0.42 -3.47 18.55
C ALA A 72 -0.51 -2.90 19.98
N THR A 73 -1.01 -3.69 20.95
CA THR A 73 -1.06 -3.26 22.36
C THR A 73 0.33 -3.08 22.98
N GLN A 74 1.36 -3.68 22.37
CA GLN A 74 2.75 -3.60 22.81
C GLN A 74 3.53 -2.46 22.13
N SER A 75 2.94 -1.77 21.15
CA SER A 75 3.61 -0.70 20.42
C SER A 75 3.79 0.53 21.29
N SER A 76 5.03 1.01 21.43
CA SER A 76 5.36 2.23 22.15
C SER A 76 5.37 3.45 21.24
N SER A 77 5.30 4.65 21.85
CA SER A 77 5.50 5.90 21.12
C SER A 77 6.90 5.98 20.48
N VAL A 78 7.91 5.34 21.08
CA VAL A 78 9.27 5.28 20.52
C VAL A 78 9.26 4.50 19.21
N ASP A 79 8.64 3.32 19.19
CA ASP A 79 8.51 2.49 17.99
C ASP A 79 7.82 3.26 16.85
N ALA A 80 6.78 4.04 17.18
CA ALA A 80 6.08 4.89 16.22
C ALA A 80 7.00 5.92 15.55
N PHE A 81 7.82 6.63 16.33
CA PHE A 81 8.75 7.63 15.81
C PHE A 81 9.94 7.02 15.07
N GLU A 82 10.43 5.87 15.52
CA GLU A 82 11.48 5.11 14.83
C GLU A 82 10.99 4.60 13.48
N GLY A 83 9.80 3.99 13.42
CA GLY A 83 9.14 3.58 12.19
C GLY A 83 8.96 4.74 11.22
N PHE A 84 8.42 5.88 11.70
CA PHE A 84 8.25 7.07 10.87
C PHE A 84 9.58 7.61 10.33
N THR A 85 10.64 7.58 11.13
CA THR A 85 11.98 7.99 10.71
C THR A 85 12.58 7.02 9.68
N GLY A 86 12.37 5.71 9.87
CA GLY A 86 12.70 4.67 8.89
C GLY A 86 12.00 4.91 7.55
N TRP A 87 10.70 5.18 7.57
CA TRP A 87 9.93 5.52 6.37
C TRP A 87 10.47 6.76 5.65
N LYS A 88 10.77 7.85 6.38
CA LYS A 88 11.37 9.05 5.77
C LYS A 88 12.70 8.74 5.07
N ARG A 89 13.55 7.90 5.68
CA ARG A 89 14.83 7.47 5.09
C ARG A 89 14.61 6.64 3.83
N PHE A 90 13.68 5.69 3.87
CA PHE A 90 13.27 4.89 2.72
C PHE A 90 12.73 5.77 1.58
N ALA A 91 11.76 6.63 1.89
CA ALA A 91 11.14 7.55 0.94
C ALA A 91 12.17 8.47 0.29
N ARG A 92 13.15 8.98 1.05
CA ARG A 92 14.24 9.79 0.48
C ARG A 92 15.12 9.02 -0.51
N ARG A 93 15.42 7.75 -0.23
CA ARG A 93 16.22 6.92 -1.15
C ARG A 93 15.47 6.62 -2.45
N HIS A 94 14.19 6.27 -2.36
CA HIS A 94 13.46 5.68 -3.49
C HIS A 94 12.51 6.64 -4.22
N TRP A 95 11.97 7.67 -3.55
CA TRP A 95 10.86 8.48 -4.08
C TRP A 95 11.17 9.98 -4.11
N LEU A 96 11.76 10.51 -3.04
CA LEU A 96 12.05 11.94 -2.89
C LEU A 96 13.44 12.33 -3.41
N SER A 97 14.14 11.41 -4.08
CA SER A 97 15.48 11.65 -4.65
C SER A 97 15.47 12.41 -5.98
N GLY A 98 14.30 12.83 -6.47
CA GLY A 98 14.14 13.53 -7.75
C GLY A 98 14.40 12.64 -8.98
N LYS A 99 14.74 11.36 -8.80
CA LYS A 99 14.78 10.36 -9.87
C LYS A 99 13.36 10.05 -10.31
N LYS A 100 13.12 9.88 -11.62
CA LYS A 100 11.80 9.51 -12.15
C LYS A 100 11.23 8.33 -11.34
N PRO A 101 9.94 8.36 -10.98
CA PRO A 101 9.32 7.31 -10.20
C PRO A 101 9.53 5.97 -10.88
N MET A 102 9.63 4.93 -10.05
CA MET A 102 9.98 3.58 -10.46
C MET A 102 8.75 2.87 -11.06
N CYS A 103 8.07 3.52 -12.00
CA CYS A 103 6.97 3.06 -12.85
C CYS A 103 7.00 3.89 -14.14
#